data_AF-A0A3L6N4Y2-F1
#
_entry.id   AF-A0A3L6N4Y2-F1
#
_cell.length_a   1.000
_cell.length_b   1.000
_cell.length_c   1.000
_cell.angle_alpha   90.00
_cell.angle_beta   90.00
_cell.angle_gamma   90.00
#
_symmetry.space_group_name_H-M   'P 1'
#
loop_
_entity.id
_entity.type
_entity.pdbx_description
1 polymer ?
#
loop_
_entity_poly.entity_id
_entity_poly.type
_entity_poly.pdbx_seq_one_letter_code
_entity_poly.pdbx_strand_id
1 'polypeptide(L)'
;MKTLDYSLLVYLFFVGYFLCEVPSNMIMNKCRPSIYLPTIGFLAGRFFLGCIEAGLFPGAIYLLTCWYTKKEIGKRFCIFYTSGCIAPALGGIMAGAIVKGLKGVRGIPGWRWLFIVEGALTVFCGFGLYFLLPDYPRDARYFSPDQRRLAQIRILVDRQVSVDSTTRRMTSWQAFKAVVADGKAWFFLIAYSIIILGMSISYFVPTILKTMGYTKITA
;
A
#
# COMPACT_ATOMS: atom_id res chain seq x y z
N MET A 1 30.63 16.99 6.18
CA MET A 1 29.67 18.05 5.79
C MET A 1 30.03 19.30 6.56
N LYS A 2 30.22 20.42 5.89
CA LYS A 2 30.74 21.64 6.54
C LYS A 2 29.61 22.27 7.36
N THR A 3 29.94 22.83 8.51
CA THR A 3 29.01 23.47 9.47
C THR A 3 28.06 24.49 8.80
N LEU A 4 28.50 25.10 7.70
CA LEU A 4 27.73 26.03 6.87
C LEU A 4 26.47 25.41 6.25
N ASP A 5 26.53 24.15 5.82
CA ASP A 5 25.42 23.45 5.16
C ASP A 5 24.31 23.11 6.18
N TYR A 6 24.70 22.81 7.43
CA TYR A 6 23.77 22.55 8.52
C TYR A 6 23.04 23.82 8.95
N SER A 7 23.77 24.93 9.08
CA SER A 7 23.16 26.24 9.38
C SER A 7 22.20 26.68 8.28
N LEU A 8 22.53 26.47 7.00
CA LEU A 8 21.66 26.80 5.88
C LEU A 8 20.35 25.99 5.88
N LEU A 9 20.40 24.71 6.22
CA LEU A 9 19.21 23.86 6.41
C LEU A 9 18.35 24.33 7.58
N VAL A 10 18.98 24.75 8.69
CA VAL A 10 18.27 25.31 9.84
C VAL A 10 17.61 26.65 9.49
N TYR A 11 18.28 27.52 8.73
CA TYR A 11 17.67 28.77 8.25
C TYR A 11 16.50 28.53 7.30
N LEU A 12 16.62 27.59 6.36
CA LEU A 12 15.52 27.22 5.46
C LEU A 12 14.31 26.66 6.22
N PHE A 13 14.56 25.86 7.27
CA PHE A 13 13.50 25.39 8.16
C PHE A 13 12.80 26.55 8.88
N PHE A 14 13.55 27.50 9.44
CA PHE A 14 12.97 28.66 10.12
C PHE A 14 12.20 29.59 9.17
N VAL A 15 12.69 29.79 7.94
CA VAL A 15 11.99 30.58 6.92
C VAL A 15 10.65 29.92 6.54
N GLY A 16 10.64 28.60 6.33
CA GLY A 16 9.41 27.85 6.06
C GLY A 16 8.43 27.87 7.23
N TYR A 17 8.94 27.73 8.46
CA TYR A 17 8.14 27.83 9.68
C TYR A 17 7.49 29.21 9.81
N PHE A 18 8.26 30.30 9.68
CA PHE A 18 7.75 31.67 9.75
C PHE A 18 6.69 31.97 8.68
N LEU A 19 6.93 31.54 7.44
CA LEU A 19 6.00 31.78 6.33
C LEU A 19 4.69 31.00 6.49
N CYS A 20 4.72 29.82 7.09
CA CYS A 20 3.53 29.00 7.31
C CYS A 20 2.81 29.31 8.63
N GLU A 21 3.50 29.87 9.62
CA GLU A 21 2.94 30.23 10.93
C GLU A 21 1.86 31.31 10.82
N VAL A 22 2.10 32.35 10.02
CA VAL A 22 1.15 33.45 9.78
C VAL A 22 -0.16 32.97 9.11
N PRO A 23 -0.14 32.27 7.96
CA PRO A 23 -1.35 31.75 7.33
C PRO A 23 -2.03 30.65 8.15
N SER A 24 -1.27 29.82 8.87
CA SER A 24 -1.80 28.80 9.79
C SER A 24 -2.61 29.45 10.93
N ASN A 25 -2.07 30.51 11.55
CA ASN A 25 -2.76 31.29 12.57
C ASN A 25 -3.98 32.06 12.01
N MET A 26 -3.92 32.57 10.78
CA MET A 26 -5.07 33.21 10.12
C MET A 26 -6.20 32.22 9.80
N ILE A 27 -5.86 30.98 9.39
CA ILE A 27 -6.84 29.91 9.16
C ILE A 27 -7.44 29.44 10.48
N MET A 28 -6.65 29.39 11.56
CA MET A 28 -7.12 29.05 12.90
C MET A 28 -8.08 30.08 13.51
N ASN A 29 -8.09 31.33 12.99
CA ASN A 29 -9.10 32.34 13.33
C ASN A 29 -10.42 32.15 12.56
N LYS A 30 -10.41 31.47 11.41
CA LYS A 30 -11.61 31.21 10.58
C LYS A 30 -12.16 29.79 10.78
N CYS A 31 -11.34 28.86 11.23
CA CYS A 31 -11.70 27.47 11.47
C CYS A 31 -11.54 27.13 12.95
N ARG A 32 -12.47 26.33 13.50
CA ARG A 32 -12.40 25.90 14.89
C ARG A 32 -11.07 25.17 15.15
N PRO A 33 -10.27 25.58 16.16
CA PRO A 33 -8.98 24.94 16.47
C PRO A 33 -9.08 23.44 16.75
N SER A 34 -10.24 22.97 17.23
CA SER A 34 -10.53 21.55 17.44
C SER A 34 -10.63 20.72 16.16
N ILE A 35 -10.71 21.36 14.99
CA ILE A 35 -10.73 20.71 13.68
C ILE A 35 -9.34 20.85 13.04
N TYR A 36 -8.74 22.04 13.09
CA TYR A 36 -7.47 22.35 12.42
C TYR A 36 -6.28 21.50 12.92
N LEU A 37 -6.05 21.46 14.24
CA LEU A 37 -4.94 20.72 14.83
C LEU A 37 -5.01 19.19 14.59
N PRO A 38 -6.14 18.51 14.82
CA PRO A 38 -6.25 17.10 14.49
C PRO A 38 -6.24 16.83 12.99
N THR A 39 -6.67 17.76 12.12
CA THR A 39 -6.59 17.54 10.67
C THR A 39 -5.16 17.44 10.16
N ILE A 40 -4.21 18.26 10.66
CA ILE A 40 -2.80 18.18 10.24
C ILE A 40 -2.16 16.87 10.70
N GLY A 41 -2.35 16.48 11.96
CA GLY A 41 -1.81 15.22 12.48
C GLY A 41 -2.42 13.98 11.81
N PHE A 42 -3.72 14.03 11.51
CA PHE A 42 -4.42 12.97 10.80
C PHE A 42 -4.00 12.87 9.33
N LEU A 43 -3.80 14.00 8.65
CA LEU A 43 -3.28 14.03 7.28
C LEU A 43 -1.86 13.49 7.22
N ALA A 44 -0.99 13.87 8.16
CA ALA A 44 0.36 13.34 8.25
C ALA A 44 0.35 11.82 8.48
N GLY A 45 -0.44 11.34 9.45
CA GLY A 45 -0.60 9.91 9.70
C GLY A 45 -1.08 9.14 8.47
N ARG A 46 -2.08 9.67 7.75
CA ARG A 46 -2.56 9.07 6.49
C ARG A 46 -1.53 9.10 5.38
N PHE A 47 -0.76 10.18 5.26
CA PHE A 47 0.29 10.31 4.26
C PHE A 47 1.37 9.24 4.47
N PHE A 48 1.90 9.12 5.69
CA PHE A 48 2.91 8.12 6.00
C PHE A 48 2.37 6.69 5.87
N LEU A 49 1.12 6.44 6.30
CA LEU A 49 0.48 5.15 6.10
C LEU A 49 0.39 4.80 4.60
N GLY A 50 -0.02 5.76 3.76
CA GLY A 50 -0.08 5.58 2.31
C GLY A 50 1.29 5.33 1.68
N CYS A 51 2.34 6.02 2.14
CA CYS A 51 3.71 5.77 1.68
C CYS A 51 4.19 4.34 1.99
N ILE A 52 3.85 3.82 3.17
CA ILE A 52 4.22 2.46 3.58
C ILE A 52 3.42 1.43 2.78
N GLU A 53 2.12 1.64 2.60
CA GLU A 53 1.23 0.71 1.89
C GLU A 53 1.51 0.64 0.38
N ALA A 54 1.95 1.75 -0.23
CA ALA A 54 2.22 1.82 -1.67
C ALA A 54 3.26 0.79 -2.16
N GLY A 55 4.21 0.41 -1.32
CA GLY A 55 5.24 -0.58 -1.66
C GLY A 55 4.78 -2.03 -1.56
N LEU A 56 3.70 -2.30 -0.82
CA LEU A 56 3.29 -3.67 -0.46
C LEU A 56 2.85 -4.48 -1.70
N PHE A 57 1.95 -3.92 -2.50
CA PHE A 57 1.39 -4.60 -3.67
C PHE A 57 2.43 -4.87 -4.78
N PRO A 58 3.19 -3.87 -5.27
CA PRO A 58 4.23 -4.14 -6.27
C PRO A 58 5.37 -5.00 -5.71
N GLY A 59 5.72 -4.87 -4.43
CA GLY A 59 6.72 -5.70 -3.76
C GLY A 59 6.31 -7.17 -3.71
N ALA A 60 5.06 -7.46 -3.34
CA ALA A 60 4.53 -8.82 -3.32
C ALA A 60 4.52 -9.47 -4.72
N ILE A 61 4.06 -8.74 -5.74
CA ILE A 61 4.04 -9.25 -7.13
C ILE A 61 5.45 -9.50 -7.63
N TYR A 62 6.39 -8.62 -7.32
CA TYR A 62 7.79 -8.79 -7.70
C TYR A 62 8.40 -10.06 -7.08
N LEU A 63 8.19 -10.29 -5.77
CA LEU A 63 8.63 -11.50 -5.09
C LEU A 63 8.01 -12.78 -5.70
N LEU A 64 6.71 -12.77 -6.02
CA LEU A 64 6.06 -13.88 -6.71
C LEU A 64 6.72 -14.15 -8.08
N THR A 65 7.08 -13.10 -8.80
CA THR A 65 7.73 -13.20 -10.11
C THR A 65 9.12 -13.82 -10.02
N CYS A 66 9.85 -13.60 -8.91
CA CYS A 66 11.16 -14.20 -8.66
C CYS A 66 11.12 -15.69 -8.32
N TRP A 67 10.01 -16.17 -7.74
CA TRP A 67 9.89 -17.56 -7.27
C TRP A 67 9.09 -18.48 -8.21
N TYR A 68 8.28 -17.94 -9.11
CA TYR A 68 7.35 -18.73 -9.94
C TYR A 68 7.54 -18.53 -11.45
N THR A 69 7.20 -19.57 -12.21
CA THR A 69 7.29 -19.58 -13.68
C THR A 69 6.09 -18.89 -14.34
N LYS A 70 6.21 -18.49 -15.61
CA LYS A 70 5.15 -17.81 -16.39
C LYS A 70 3.84 -18.59 -16.43
N LYS A 71 3.90 -19.93 -16.41
CA LYS A 71 2.70 -20.79 -16.41
C LYS A 71 1.99 -20.83 -15.04
N GLU A 72 2.75 -20.66 -13.95
CA GLU A 72 2.23 -20.78 -12.58
C GLU A 72 1.84 -19.43 -11.98
N ILE A 73 2.48 -18.34 -12.43
CA ILE A 73 2.32 -17.02 -11.83
C ILE A 73 0.88 -16.51 -11.94
N GLY A 74 0.17 -16.79 -13.04
CA GLY A 74 -1.21 -16.37 -13.23
C GLY A 74 -2.14 -16.92 -12.14
N LYS A 75 -2.09 -18.22 -11.87
CA LYS A 75 -2.91 -18.86 -10.82
C LYS A 75 -2.59 -18.28 -9.43
N ARG A 76 -1.31 -18.08 -9.13
CA ARG A 76 -0.86 -17.55 -7.83
C ARG A 76 -1.23 -16.08 -7.65
N PHE A 77 -1.15 -15.31 -8.73
CA PHE A 77 -1.63 -13.93 -8.76
C PHE A 77 -3.13 -13.85 -8.51
N CYS A 78 -3.93 -14.75 -9.11
CA CYS A 78 -5.38 -14.80 -8.83
C CYS A 78 -5.65 -15.07 -7.35
N ILE A 79 -4.96 -16.03 -6.72
CA ILE A 79 -5.12 -16.32 -5.28
C ILE A 79 -4.77 -15.08 -4.44
N PHE A 80 -3.66 -14.41 -4.75
CA PHE A 80 -3.27 -13.17 -4.08
C PHE A 80 -4.31 -12.06 -4.29
N TYR A 81 -4.83 -11.89 -5.50
CA TYR A 81 -5.83 -10.88 -5.81
C TYR A 81 -7.18 -11.15 -5.11
N THR A 82 -7.60 -12.42 -5.01
CA THR A 82 -8.82 -12.81 -4.27
C THR A 82 -8.73 -12.44 -2.79
N SER A 83 -7.54 -12.45 -2.19
CA SER A 83 -7.37 -11.98 -0.80
C SER A 83 -7.77 -10.50 -0.64
N GLY A 84 -7.58 -9.67 -1.68
CA GLY A 84 -8.00 -8.28 -1.70
C GLY A 84 -9.51 -8.08 -1.71
N CYS A 85 -10.29 -9.10 -2.07
CA CYS A 85 -11.76 -9.08 -1.95
C CYS A 85 -12.24 -9.67 -0.63
N ILE A 86 -11.58 -10.73 -0.14
CA ILE A 86 -11.94 -11.41 1.12
C ILE A 86 -11.63 -10.54 2.33
N ALA A 87 -10.46 -9.88 2.35
CA ALA A 87 -10.03 -9.09 3.50
C ALA A 87 -10.98 -7.93 3.84
N PRO A 88 -11.47 -7.10 2.88
CA PRO A 88 -12.47 -6.08 3.18
C PRO A 88 -13.81 -6.65 3.68
N ALA A 89 -14.24 -7.80 3.15
CA ALA A 89 -15.48 -8.45 3.58
C ALA A 89 -15.40 -8.93 5.05
N LEU A 90 -14.29 -9.58 5.41
CA LEU A 90 -14.03 -9.99 6.80
C LEU A 90 -13.80 -8.79 7.72
N GLY A 91 -13.12 -7.75 7.23
CA GLY A 91 -12.88 -6.50 7.95
C GLY A 91 -14.19 -5.81 8.34
N GLY A 92 -15.18 -5.77 7.44
CA GLY A 92 -16.51 -5.22 7.75
C GLY A 92 -17.26 -6.00 8.83
N ILE A 93 -17.23 -7.33 8.78
CA ILE A 93 -17.85 -8.20 9.79
C ILE A 93 -17.15 -8.04 11.15
N MET A 94 -15.82 -8.07 11.15
CA MET A 94 -15.00 -7.86 12.34
C MET A 94 -15.26 -6.49 12.96
N ALA A 95 -15.36 -5.43 12.13
CA ALA A 95 -15.67 -4.09 12.59
C ALA A 95 -17.03 -4.00 13.28
N GLY A 96 -18.07 -4.63 12.69
CA GLY A 96 -19.39 -4.72 13.30
C GLY A 96 -19.37 -5.45 14.65
N ALA A 97 -18.65 -6.57 14.73
CA ALA A 97 -18.50 -7.35 15.95
C ALA A 97 -17.78 -6.57 17.07
N ILE A 98 -16.67 -5.89 16.75
CA ILE A 98 -15.88 -5.09 17.71
C ILE A 98 -16.70 -3.90 18.21
N VAL A 99 -17.33 -3.14 17.31
CA VAL A 99 -18.11 -1.96 17.70
C VAL A 99 -19.32 -2.34 18.54
N LYS A 100 -19.94 -3.50 18.32
CA LYS A 100 -21.06 -3.99 19.14
C LYS A 100 -20.61 -4.60 20.47
N GLY A 101 -19.52 -5.37 20.49
CA GLY A 101 -19.05 -6.12 21.66
C GLY A 101 -18.19 -5.32 22.64
N LEU A 102 -17.47 -4.29 22.18
CA LEU A 102 -16.50 -3.53 22.99
C LEU A 102 -16.93 -2.07 23.26
N LYS A 103 -18.17 -1.70 22.93
CA LYS A 103 -18.70 -0.35 23.19
C LYS A 103 -18.77 -0.08 24.70
N GLY A 104 -17.96 0.85 25.20
CA GLY A 104 -17.97 1.25 26.61
C GLY A 104 -17.03 0.45 27.51
N VAL A 105 -16.31 -0.54 26.99
CA VAL A 105 -15.24 -1.22 27.73
C VAL A 105 -14.14 -0.20 28.01
N ARG A 106 -13.81 0.00 29.30
CA ARG A 106 -12.87 1.03 29.80
C ARG A 106 -13.25 2.47 29.41
N GLY A 107 -14.52 2.75 29.10
CA GLY A 107 -15.00 4.09 28.71
C GLY A 107 -14.58 4.54 27.30
N ILE A 108 -14.04 3.62 26.49
CA ILE A 108 -13.54 3.94 25.15
C ILE A 108 -14.64 3.68 24.10
N PRO A 109 -14.85 4.60 23.13
CA PRO A 109 -15.80 4.38 22.05
C PRO A 109 -15.34 3.26 21.10
N GLY A 110 -16.28 2.44 20.62
CA GLY A 110 -15.98 1.22 19.84
C GLY A 110 -15.12 1.44 18.58
N TRP A 111 -15.19 2.61 17.95
CA TRP A 111 -14.35 2.93 16.78
C TRP A 111 -12.86 3.03 17.12
N ARG A 112 -12.49 3.39 18.37
CA ARG A 112 -11.09 3.38 18.80
C ARG A 112 -10.58 1.96 19.06
N TRP A 113 -11.44 1.11 19.61
CA TRP A 113 -11.15 -0.31 19.78
C TRP A 113 -10.91 -1.01 18.45
N LEU A 114 -11.62 -0.60 17.38
CA LEU A 114 -11.36 -1.06 16.03
C LEU A 114 -9.89 -0.85 15.64
N PHE A 115 -9.39 0.38 15.70
CA PHE A 115 -8.01 0.71 15.33
C PHE A 115 -6.98 0.00 16.20
N ILE A 116 -7.26 -0.17 17.50
CA ILE A 116 -6.33 -0.84 18.42
C ILE A 116 -6.24 -2.33 18.11
N VAL A 117 -7.38 -3.01 17.94
CA VAL A 117 -7.41 -4.45 17.66
C VAL A 117 -6.84 -4.76 16.28
N GLU A 118 -7.24 -3.99 15.27
CA GLU A 118 -6.74 -4.16 13.90
C GLU A 118 -5.24 -3.81 13.79
N GLY A 119 -4.80 -2.74 14.47
CA GLY A 119 -3.39 -2.39 14.59
C GLY A 119 -2.55 -3.47 15.29
N ALA A 120 -3.05 -4.04 16.38
CA ALA A 120 -2.36 -5.12 17.08
C ALA A 120 -2.27 -6.40 16.23
N LEU A 121 -3.36 -6.76 15.55
CA LEU A 121 -3.40 -7.93 14.67
C LEU A 121 -2.45 -7.77 13.48
N THR A 122 -2.39 -6.59 12.86
CA THR A 122 -1.47 -6.33 11.74
C THR A 122 -0.01 -6.37 12.16
N VAL A 123 0.33 -5.84 13.34
CA VAL A 123 1.69 -5.96 13.90
C VAL A 123 2.05 -7.41 14.15
N PHE A 124 1.15 -8.21 14.74
CA PHE A 124 1.38 -9.64 14.97
C PHE A 124 1.59 -10.41 13.67
N CYS A 125 0.73 -10.19 12.67
CA CYS A 125 0.88 -10.79 11.34
C CYS A 125 2.18 -10.33 10.66
N GLY A 126 2.60 -9.08 10.83
CA GLY A 126 3.85 -8.54 10.29
C GLY A 126 5.08 -9.24 10.89
N PHE A 127 5.09 -9.47 12.20
CA PHE A 127 6.12 -10.27 12.86
C PHE A 127 6.11 -11.72 12.35
N GLY A 128 4.95 -12.33 12.17
CA GLY A 128 4.83 -13.67 11.59
C GLY A 128 5.37 -13.74 10.15
N LEU A 129 5.07 -12.73 9.33
CA LEU A 129 5.51 -12.65 7.94
C LEU A 129 7.04 -12.52 7.84
N TYR A 130 7.67 -11.80 8.77
CA TYR A 130 9.13 -11.70 8.84
C TYR A 130 9.81 -13.08 8.94
N PHE A 131 9.20 -14.02 9.66
CA PHE A 131 9.73 -15.38 9.75
C PHE A 131 9.30 -16.25 8.57
N LEU A 132 8.07 -16.11 8.09
CA LEU A 132 7.52 -17.03 7.08
C LEU A 132 7.96 -16.70 5.64
N LEU A 133 8.26 -15.43 5.33
CA LEU A 133 8.54 -15.00 3.96
C LEU A 133 9.97 -15.43 3.57
N PRO A 134 10.14 -16.25 2.51
CA PRO A 134 11.46 -16.60 2.03
C PRO A 134 12.09 -15.41 1.30
N ASP A 135 13.36 -15.15 1.59
CA ASP A 135 14.20 -14.20 0.85
C ASP A 135 14.30 -14.59 -0.63
N TYR A 136 15.04 -13.81 -1.44
CA TYR A 136 15.30 -14.15 -2.84
C TYR A 136 15.73 -15.61 -3.02
N PRO A 137 15.43 -16.26 -4.15
CA PRO A 137 15.79 -17.68 -4.38
C PRO A 137 17.30 -17.97 -4.25
N ARG A 138 18.15 -16.94 -4.25
CA ARG A 138 19.59 -17.02 -3.95
C ARG A 138 19.90 -17.11 -2.46
N ASP A 139 19.20 -16.33 -1.64
CA ASP A 139 19.50 -16.13 -0.22
C ASP A 139 18.49 -16.84 0.71
N ALA A 140 17.52 -17.54 0.13
CA ALA A 140 16.41 -18.18 0.83
C ALA A 140 16.85 -19.13 1.95
N ARG A 141 16.73 -18.69 3.21
CA ARG A 141 17.23 -19.40 4.40
C ARG A 141 16.71 -20.83 4.55
N TYR A 142 15.51 -21.11 4.07
CA TYR A 142 14.80 -22.39 4.25
C TYR A 142 15.25 -23.53 3.31
N PHE A 143 15.95 -23.22 2.22
CA PHE A 143 16.29 -24.23 1.20
C PHE A 143 17.75 -24.68 1.28
N SER A 144 18.02 -25.95 0.98
CA SER A 144 19.39 -26.45 0.83
C SER A 144 20.09 -25.79 -0.39
N PRO A 145 21.43 -25.74 -0.41
CA PRO A 145 22.17 -25.12 -1.52
C PRO A 145 21.79 -25.68 -2.90
N ASP A 146 21.50 -26.98 -2.98
CA ASP A 146 21.13 -27.64 -4.22
C ASP A 146 19.69 -27.31 -4.66
N GLN A 147 18.76 -27.21 -3.70
CA GLN A 147 17.40 -26.77 -3.98
C GLN A 147 17.35 -25.32 -4.48
N ARG A 148 18.19 -24.44 -3.93
CA ARG A 148 18.33 -23.05 -4.40
C ARG A 148 18.84 -22.99 -5.83
N ARG A 149 19.86 -23.79 -6.17
CA ARG A 149 20.39 -23.89 -7.55
C ARG A 149 19.32 -24.37 -8.53
N LEU A 150 18.57 -25.42 -8.17
CA LEU A 150 17.47 -25.92 -9.00
C LEU A 150 16.39 -24.86 -9.23
N ALA A 151 16.01 -24.11 -8.18
CA ALA A 151 15.05 -23.01 -8.29
C ALA A 151 15.55 -21.90 -9.22
N GLN A 152 16.83 -21.52 -9.14
CA GLN A 152 17.42 -20.52 -10.04
C GLN A 152 17.45 -20.99 -11.49
N ILE A 153 17.91 -22.21 -11.75
CA ILE A 153 17.98 -22.78 -13.10
C ILE A 153 16.58 -22.82 -13.72
N ARG A 154 15.57 -23.25 -12.96
CA ARG A 154 14.18 -23.30 -13.41
C ARG A 154 13.68 -21.94 -13.89
N ILE A 155 13.93 -20.87 -13.14
CA ILE A 155 13.49 -19.50 -13.49
C ILE A 155 14.28 -18.95 -14.68
N LEU A 156 15.58 -19.23 -14.77
CA LEU A 156 16.42 -18.80 -15.89
C LEU A 156 15.97 -19.45 -17.22
N VAL A 157 15.70 -20.76 -17.20
CA VAL A 157 15.21 -21.51 -18.36
C VAL A 157 13.83 -20.98 -18.81
N ASP A 158 12.90 -20.75 -17.88
CA ASP A 158 11.53 -20.27 -18.20
C ASP A 158 11.50 -18.83 -18.74
N ARG A 159 12.42 -17.97 -18.28
CA ARG A 159 12.52 -16.61 -18.76
C ARG A 159 13.16 -16.49 -20.14
N GLN A 160 13.72 -17.58 -20.69
CA GLN A 160 14.50 -17.56 -21.94
C GLN A 160 15.57 -16.46 -21.95
N VAL A 161 16.08 -16.10 -20.78
CA VAL A 161 17.24 -15.22 -20.67
C VAL A 161 18.41 -16.14 -20.91
N SER A 162 18.89 -16.17 -22.16
CA SER A 162 20.15 -16.79 -22.48
C SER A 162 21.20 -16.21 -21.53
N VAL A 163 21.96 -17.11 -20.89
CA VAL A 163 23.13 -16.77 -20.05
C VAL A 163 24.15 -15.93 -20.84
N ASP A 164 24.02 -15.92 -22.17
CA ASP A 164 24.82 -15.16 -23.15
C ASP A 164 24.20 -13.85 -23.65
N SER A 165 22.99 -13.49 -23.22
CA SER A 165 22.50 -12.14 -23.51
C SER A 165 23.17 -11.20 -22.51
N THR A 166 24.08 -10.38 -23.02
CA THR A 166 24.28 -9.00 -22.56
C THR A 166 22.92 -8.32 -22.46
N THR A 167 22.17 -8.64 -21.40
CA THR A 167 21.08 -7.82 -20.90
C THR A 167 21.81 -6.61 -20.37
N ARG A 168 22.10 -5.68 -21.29
CA ARG A 168 22.68 -4.36 -21.01
C ARG A 168 21.98 -3.92 -19.74
N ARG A 169 22.71 -3.76 -18.63
CA ARG A 169 22.12 -3.29 -17.37
C ARG A 169 21.47 -1.95 -17.68
N MET A 170 20.20 -1.96 -18.07
CA MET A 170 19.49 -0.75 -18.44
C MET A 170 19.36 0.00 -17.13
N THR A 171 19.94 1.20 -17.09
CA THR A 171 19.76 2.08 -15.93
C THR A 171 18.26 2.25 -15.70
N SER A 172 17.81 2.41 -14.45
CA SER A 172 16.38 2.58 -14.12
C SER A 172 15.70 3.65 -14.99
N TRP A 173 16.46 4.67 -15.39
CA TRP A 173 16.04 5.71 -16.32
C TRP A 173 15.85 5.26 -17.77
N GLN A 174 16.71 4.37 -18.27
CA GLN A 174 16.57 3.78 -19.60
C GLN A 174 15.38 2.83 -19.67
N ALA A 175 15.15 2.05 -18.61
CA ALA A 175 13.96 1.20 -18.49
C ALA A 175 12.67 2.04 -18.44
N PHE A 176 12.67 3.14 -17.67
CA PHE A 176 11.55 4.06 -17.61
C PHE A 176 11.21 4.66 -18.98
N LYS A 177 12.22 5.18 -19.70
CA LYS A 177 12.04 5.70 -21.06
C LYS A 177 11.51 4.63 -22.03
N ALA A 178 11.98 3.39 -21.91
CA ALA A 178 11.52 2.29 -22.76
C ALA A 178 10.04 1.95 -22.50
N VAL A 179 9.59 1.96 -21.24
CA VAL A 179 8.19 1.71 -20.88
C VAL A 179 7.28 2.85 -21.37
N VAL A 180 7.72 4.10 -21.23
CA VAL A 180 6.96 5.28 -21.70
C VAL A 180 6.85 5.30 -23.23
N ALA A 181 7.86 4.79 -23.95
CA ALA A 181 7.85 4.70 -25.39
C ALA A 181 7.05 3.49 -25.94
N ASP A 182 6.65 2.54 -25.09
CA ASP A 182 5.92 1.35 -25.52
C ASP A 182 4.41 1.61 -25.60
N GLY A 183 3.87 1.60 -26.82
CA GLY A 183 2.44 1.77 -27.07
C GLY A 183 1.55 0.68 -26.45
N LYS A 184 2.07 -0.53 -26.23
CA LYS A 184 1.30 -1.60 -25.57
C LYS A 184 1.13 -1.34 -24.07
N ALA A 185 2.14 -0.75 -23.43
CA ALA A 185 2.06 -0.37 -22.02
C ALA A 185 0.95 0.67 -21.79
N TRP A 186 0.82 1.65 -22.70
CA TRP A 186 -0.26 2.64 -22.67
C TRP A 186 -1.64 2.02 -22.82
N PHE A 187 -1.80 1.05 -23.72
CA PHE A 187 -3.07 0.32 -23.87
C PHE A 187 -3.49 -0.36 -22.56
N PHE A 188 -2.56 -1.08 -21.90
CA PHE A 188 -2.85 -1.73 -20.61
C PHE A 188 -3.10 -0.73 -19.48
N LEU A 189 -2.41 0.42 -19.46
CA LEU A 189 -2.64 1.49 -18.48
C LEU A 189 -4.05 2.09 -18.61
N ILE A 190 -4.49 2.36 -19.84
CA ILE A 190 -5.83 2.90 -20.10
C ILE A 190 -6.88 1.87 -19.72
N ALA A 191 -6.72 0.60 -20.13
CA ALA A 191 -7.63 -0.48 -19.77
C ALA A 191 -7.76 -0.65 -18.25
N TYR A 192 -6.63 -0.62 -17.53
CA TYR A 192 -6.61 -0.68 -16.06
C TYR A 192 -7.30 0.54 -15.42
N SER A 193 -7.08 1.73 -15.97
CA SER A 193 -7.71 2.96 -15.49
C SER A 193 -9.24 2.92 -15.63
N ILE A 194 -9.75 2.36 -16.73
CA ILE A 194 -11.20 2.16 -16.94
C ILE A 194 -11.80 1.21 -15.89
N ILE A 195 -11.09 0.14 -15.53
CA ILE A 195 -11.53 -0.79 -14.48
C ILE A 195 -11.62 -0.09 -13.12
N ILE A 196 -10.64 0.74 -12.76
CA ILE A 196 -10.66 1.52 -11.51
C ILE A 196 -11.81 2.55 -11.51
N LEU A 197 -12.07 3.20 -12.65
CA LEU A 197 -13.20 4.11 -12.79
C LEU A 197 -14.53 3.38 -12.55
N GLY A 198 -14.68 2.15 -13.06
CA GLY A 198 -15.85 1.32 -12.78
C GLY A 198 -16.03 1.01 -11.28
N MET A 199 -14.95 0.69 -10.57
CA MET A 199 -14.99 0.45 -9.12
C MET A 199 -15.41 1.68 -8.31
N SER A 200 -15.22 2.88 -8.85
CA SER A 200 -15.58 4.13 -8.15
C SER A 200 -17.08 4.31 -7.97
N ILE A 201 -17.90 3.63 -8.77
CA ILE A 201 -19.37 3.61 -8.66
C ILE A 201 -19.81 3.09 -7.27
N SER A 202 -19.06 2.14 -6.70
CA SER A 202 -19.35 1.55 -5.38
C SER A 202 -19.36 2.59 -4.25
N TYR A 203 -18.61 3.70 -4.38
CA TYR A 203 -18.61 4.77 -3.38
C TYR A 203 -19.93 5.56 -3.34
N PHE A 204 -20.66 5.60 -4.46
CA PHE A 204 -21.91 6.34 -4.57
C PHE A 204 -23.14 5.50 -4.24
N VAL A 205 -22.98 4.19 -4.00
CA VAL A 205 -24.08 3.28 -3.63
C VAL A 205 -24.93 3.81 -2.47
N PRO A 206 -24.36 4.32 -1.36
CA PRO A 206 -25.19 4.88 -0.27
C PRO A 206 -25.99 6.12 -0.69
N THR A 207 -25.46 6.95 -1.59
CA THR A 207 -26.14 8.14 -2.11
C THR A 207 -27.28 7.74 -3.04
N ILE A 208 -27.05 6.74 -3.91
CA ILE A 208 -28.06 6.20 -4.83
C ILE A 208 -29.22 5.57 -4.04
N LEU A 209 -28.92 4.77 -3.02
CA LEU A 209 -29.93 4.16 -2.14
C LEU A 209 -30.76 5.23 -1.41
N LYS A 210 -30.11 6.33 -0.98
CA LYS A 210 -30.80 7.46 -0.35
C LYS A 210 -31.73 8.20 -1.33
N THR A 211 -31.33 8.38 -2.58
CA THR A 211 -32.20 8.96 -3.62
C THR A 211 -33.37 8.06 -4.00
N MET A 212 -33.24 6.74 -3.80
CA MET A 212 -34.30 5.75 -4.00
C MET A 212 -35.26 5.62 -2.80
N GLY A 213 -35.08 6.41 -1.74
CA GLY A 213 -35.98 6.43 -0.57
C GLY A 213 -35.68 5.40 0.51
N TYR A 214 -34.60 4.63 0.41
CA TYR A 214 -34.22 3.67 1.45
C TYR A 214 -33.46 4.37 2.60
N THR A 215 -33.90 4.12 3.84
CA THR A 215 -33.34 4.75 5.04
C THR A 215 -32.45 3.75 5.79
N LYS A 216 -31.28 4.22 6.27
CA LYS A 216 -30.11 3.48 6.81
C LYS A 216 -30.34 2.43 7.93
N ILE A 217 -31.58 2.13 8.30
CA ILE A 217 -31.94 1.22 9.41
C ILE A 217 -32.79 0.04 8.93
N THR A 218 -33.32 0.08 7.70
CA THR A 218 -34.12 -1.00 7.11
C THR A 218 -33.69 -1.24 5.66
N ALA A 219 -32.49 -1.79 5.50
CA ALA A 219 -32.01 -2.42 4.28
C ALA A 219 -31.39 -3.77 4.66
#